data_AF-A0A444XJT7-F1
#
_entry.id   AF-A0A444XJT7-F1
#
_cell.length_a   1.000
_cell.length_b   1.000
_cell.length_c   1.000
_cell.angle_alpha   90.00
_cell.angle_beta   90.00
_cell.angle_gamma   90.00
#
_symmetry.space_group_name_H-M   'P 1'
#
loop_
_entity.id
_entity.type
_entity.pdbx_description
1 polymer ?
#
loop_
_entity_poly.entity_id
_entity_poly.type
_entity_poly.pdbx_seq_one_letter_code
_entity_poly.pdbx_strand_id
1 'polypeptide(L)'
;MLTCDHPVPPDRYNERVEEHLRSTGFYHVTQIGVVQCQKALVNALVERWHPDTHTLHLPVGECAVTLEDVAMIFGLPTDGLPVTGMTLSSFEALEAECLHQFGVAPKKSDCRGSGIKLTWLRDLKERLQLTDENNIQVYVKCHIMLLIGTILFGDKSGASVHWKFLPLLSDFASIGQYSWGSACLAHLYRSLCRASRFDCKEIDGPLTLLLCWAWMRLPYLVPVPREPRNFSLANRWRNWKRRDRVYRYLKLAHFRKALDDFLWVAYSVDRVDPDIISAEIYMHSVIWSATVPLVSFECIEWHATDRFRRQFGFIQGVPHQERNLDRTHGEVLTSPKNLNWATATSHSFWVMQWTNRYNHVLTEEPMAPQQPLDTYMYWYRSKYGDHLNLSDLVVQEDVEGDQVMDDVNEEQEP
;
A
#
# COMPACT_ATOMS: atom_id res chain seq x y z
N MET A 1 4.52 -9.72 -18.93
CA MET A 1 3.42 -9.22 -18.08
C MET A 1 3.67 -9.70 -16.66
N LEU A 2 3.63 -8.81 -15.66
CA LEU A 2 3.85 -9.17 -14.25
C LEU A 2 2.70 -10.03 -13.72
N THR A 3 3.03 -11.04 -12.92
CA THR A 3 2.04 -11.82 -12.16
C THR A 3 1.68 -11.09 -10.86
N CYS A 4 0.41 -11.18 -10.44
CA CYS A 4 -0.09 -10.69 -9.15
C CYS A 4 -1.20 -11.62 -8.62
N ASP A 5 -0.83 -12.83 -8.18
CA ASP A 5 -1.78 -13.78 -7.61
C ASP A 5 -1.64 -13.84 -6.10
N HIS A 6 -2.43 -13.03 -5.38
CA HIS A 6 -2.55 -13.10 -3.91
C HIS A 6 -4.02 -13.16 -3.47
N PRO A 7 -4.76 -14.24 -3.71
CA PRO A 7 -6.05 -14.44 -3.07
C PRO A 7 -5.86 -15.14 -1.73
N VAL A 8 -5.26 -14.49 -0.74
CA VAL A 8 -5.40 -14.96 0.65
C VAL A 8 -6.72 -14.38 1.18
N PRO A 9 -7.69 -15.22 1.59
CA PRO A 9 -8.90 -14.72 2.25
C PRO A 9 -8.50 -13.85 3.45
N PRO A 10 -9.25 -12.78 3.77
CA PRO A 10 -8.93 -11.94 4.91
C PRO A 10 -9.16 -12.80 6.15
N ASP A 11 -8.19 -12.81 7.05
CA ASP A 11 -8.31 -13.51 8.32
C ASP A 11 -9.45 -12.88 9.12
N ARG A 12 -10.53 -13.63 9.37
CA ARG A 12 -11.66 -13.11 10.15
C ARG A 12 -11.22 -12.87 11.60
N TYR A 13 -11.70 -11.82 12.22
CA TYR A 13 -11.47 -11.55 13.64
C TYR A 13 -12.73 -11.84 14.47
N ASN A 14 -12.61 -11.79 15.80
CA ASN A 14 -13.72 -11.99 16.73
C ASN A 14 -14.19 -10.63 17.23
N GLU A 15 -15.48 -10.33 17.19
CA GLU A 15 -16.05 -9.01 17.58
C GLU A 15 -15.63 -8.56 18.99
N ARG A 16 -15.29 -9.48 19.89
CA ARG A 16 -14.78 -9.16 21.23
C ARG A 16 -13.47 -8.35 21.25
N VAL A 17 -12.72 -8.35 20.15
CA VAL A 17 -11.42 -7.64 20.07
C VAL A 17 -11.50 -6.31 19.32
N GLU A 18 -12.71 -5.82 18.98
CA GLU A 18 -12.87 -4.59 18.20
C GLU A 18 -12.26 -3.36 18.85
N GLU A 19 -12.48 -3.19 20.16
CA GLU A 19 -11.95 -2.04 20.90
C GLU A 19 -10.42 -2.02 20.87
N HIS A 20 -9.79 -3.18 21.09
CA HIS A 20 -8.35 -3.38 20.97
C HIS A 20 -7.82 -3.17 19.54
N LEU A 21 -8.59 -3.53 18.51
CA LEU A 21 -8.22 -3.23 17.12
C LEU A 21 -8.34 -1.73 16.81
N ARG A 22 -9.29 -1.02 17.42
CA ARG A 22 -9.42 0.44 17.27
C ARG A 22 -8.25 1.15 17.93
N SER A 23 -7.88 0.75 19.15
CA SER A 23 -6.77 1.36 19.89
C SER A 23 -5.41 1.18 19.20
N THR A 24 -5.26 0.14 18.36
CA THR A 24 -4.05 -0.11 17.58
C THR A 24 -4.04 0.57 16.21
N GLY A 25 -5.16 1.14 15.76
CA GLY A 25 -5.31 1.74 14.44
C GLY A 25 -5.51 0.73 13.29
N PHE A 26 -5.71 -0.56 13.59
CA PHE A 26 -5.89 -1.61 12.58
C PHE A 26 -7.35 -2.02 12.34
N TYR A 27 -8.30 -1.44 13.07
CA TYR A 27 -9.72 -1.80 12.97
C TYR A 27 -10.28 -1.68 11.54
N HIS A 28 -10.04 -0.57 10.85
CA HIS A 28 -10.64 -0.32 9.54
C HIS A 28 -10.06 -1.22 8.44
N VAL A 29 -8.74 -1.43 8.44
CA VAL A 29 -8.08 -2.34 7.49
C VAL A 29 -8.49 -3.80 7.72
N THR A 30 -8.79 -4.16 8.97
CA THR A 30 -9.30 -5.50 9.33
C THR A 30 -10.63 -5.81 8.63
N GLN A 31 -11.46 -4.80 8.39
CA GLN A 31 -12.76 -4.98 7.72
C GLN A 31 -12.62 -5.23 6.22
N ILE A 32 -11.44 -5.04 5.62
CA ILE A 32 -11.27 -5.12 4.18
C ILE A 32 -11.42 -6.56 3.70
N GLY A 33 -12.44 -6.80 2.89
CA GLY A 33 -12.66 -8.09 2.24
C GLY A 33 -11.63 -8.39 1.14
N VAL A 34 -11.71 -9.58 0.54
CA VAL A 34 -10.84 -9.93 -0.61
C VAL A 34 -11.08 -8.96 -1.75
N VAL A 35 -10.05 -8.24 -2.16
CA VAL A 35 -10.01 -7.45 -3.39
C VAL A 35 -9.11 -8.18 -4.38
N GLN A 36 -9.69 -8.82 -5.40
CA GLN A 36 -8.91 -9.59 -6.35
C GLN A 36 -8.03 -8.67 -7.20
N CYS A 37 -6.78 -9.08 -7.44
CA CYS A 37 -5.89 -8.32 -8.32
C CYS A 37 -6.41 -8.30 -9.77
N GLN A 38 -6.34 -7.14 -10.41
CA GLN A 38 -6.51 -7.01 -11.86
C GLN A 38 -5.16 -6.80 -12.52
N LYS A 39 -4.54 -7.89 -13.00
CA LYS A 39 -3.18 -7.91 -13.58
C LYS A 39 -2.98 -6.85 -14.65
N ALA A 40 -3.93 -6.69 -15.56
CA ALA A 40 -3.83 -5.73 -16.66
C ALA A 40 -3.77 -4.26 -16.18
N LEU A 41 -4.53 -3.91 -15.14
CA LEU A 41 -4.50 -2.57 -14.56
C LEU A 41 -3.18 -2.32 -13.84
N VAL A 42 -2.70 -3.27 -13.03
CA VAL A 42 -1.43 -3.14 -12.32
C VAL A 42 -0.27 -2.95 -13.30
N ASN A 43 -0.21 -3.76 -14.37
CA ASN A 43 0.83 -3.60 -15.39
C ASN A 43 0.75 -2.21 -16.08
N ALA A 44 -0.45 -1.74 -16.42
CA ALA A 44 -0.62 -0.41 -17.02
C ALA A 44 -0.11 0.71 -16.09
N LEU A 45 -0.32 0.58 -14.78
CA LEU A 45 0.17 1.56 -13.79
C LEU A 45 1.69 1.47 -13.61
N VAL A 46 2.25 0.25 -13.56
CA VAL A 46 3.70 0.04 -13.46
C VAL A 46 4.43 0.64 -14.66
N GLU A 47 3.86 0.54 -15.86
CA GLU A 47 4.41 1.17 -17.08
C GLU A 47 4.46 2.71 -16.99
N ARG A 48 3.61 3.31 -16.17
CA ARG A 48 3.62 4.77 -15.92
C ARG A 48 4.48 5.17 -14.73
N TRP A 49 4.92 4.22 -13.92
CA TRP A 49 5.68 4.54 -12.71
C TRP A 49 7.13 4.87 -13.04
N HIS A 50 7.58 6.03 -12.55
CA HIS A 50 8.95 6.49 -12.72
C HIS A 50 9.72 6.42 -11.39
N PRO A 51 10.71 5.52 -11.24
CA PRO A 51 11.42 5.30 -9.97
C PRO A 51 12.15 6.51 -9.41
N ASP A 52 12.71 7.37 -10.27
CA ASP A 52 13.52 8.51 -9.80
C ASP A 52 12.68 9.63 -9.18
N THR A 53 11.40 9.73 -9.56
CA THR A 53 10.49 10.78 -9.09
C THR A 53 9.47 10.26 -8.08
N HIS A 54 9.32 8.94 -7.95
CA HIS A 54 8.27 8.27 -7.16
C HIS A 54 6.86 8.72 -7.56
N THR A 55 6.63 8.85 -8.86
CA THR A 55 5.38 9.32 -9.44
C THR A 55 4.99 8.49 -10.65
N LEU A 56 3.69 8.43 -10.93
CA LEU A 56 3.11 8.04 -12.19
C LEU A 56 3.21 9.21 -13.16
N HIS A 57 3.68 8.94 -14.38
CA HIS A 57 3.78 9.89 -15.46
C HIS A 57 2.57 9.74 -16.38
N LEU A 58 1.71 10.76 -16.42
CA LEU A 58 0.46 10.75 -17.17
C LEU A 58 0.39 12.00 -18.06
N PRO A 59 -0.42 12.02 -19.14
CA PRO A 59 -0.50 13.18 -20.04
C PRO A 59 -0.90 14.49 -19.35
N VAL A 60 -1.60 14.40 -18.22
CA VAL A 60 -1.97 15.54 -17.38
C VAL A 60 -0.87 16.04 -16.46
N GLY A 61 0.27 15.35 -16.34
CA GLY A 61 1.35 15.63 -15.38
C GLY A 61 1.62 14.46 -14.44
N GLU A 62 2.52 14.68 -13.48
CA GLU A 62 2.84 13.70 -12.44
C GLU A 62 1.68 13.51 -11.45
N CYS A 63 1.50 12.28 -10.99
CA CYS A 63 0.50 11.87 -10.00
C CYS A 63 1.04 10.70 -9.16
N ALA A 64 0.58 10.48 -7.94
CA ALA A 64 0.92 9.31 -7.14
C ALA A 64 -0.20 8.92 -6.17
N VAL A 65 -0.09 7.71 -5.60
CA VAL A 65 -0.84 7.33 -4.41
C VAL A 65 -0.28 8.11 -3.23
N THR A 66 -1.12 8.74 -2.41
CA THR A 66 -0.69 9.65 -1.35
C THR A 66 -1.05 9.14 0.04
N LEU A 67 -0.60 9.83 1.09
CA LEU A 67 -1.05 9.54 2.46
C LEU A 67 -2.56 9.74 2.62
N GLU A 68 -3.17 10.71 1.94
CA GLU A 68 -4.64 10.85 1.90
C GLU A 68 -5.28 9.54 1.42
N ASP A 69 -4.75 8.96 0.35
CA ASP A 69 -5.27 7.71 -0.20
C ASP A 69 -5.15 6.55 0.79
N VAL A 70 -4.05 6.45 1.54
CA VAL A 70 -3.91 5.38 2.55
C VAL A 70 -4.92 5.53 3.67
N ALA A 71 -5.10 6.75 4.17
CA ALA A 71 -6.06 7.03 5.23
C ALA A 71 -7.50 6.76 4.76
N MET A 72 -7.86 7.20 3.55
CA MET A 72 -9.22 7.07 3.02
C MET A 72 -9.54 5.65 2.54
N ILE A 73 -8.58 4.95 1.94
CA ILE A 73 -8.79 3.63 1.34
C ILE A 73 -8.64 2.51 2.36
N PHE A 74 -7.73 2.62 3.33
CA PHE A 74 -7.47 1.61 4.36
C PHE A 74 -7.89 2.00 5.78
N GLY A 75 -8.06 3.28 6.07
CA GLY A 75 -8.30 3.73 7.44
C GLY A 75 -7.12 3.52 8.38
N LEU A 76 -5.89 3.50 7.83
CA LEU A 76 -4.67 3.38 8.62
C LEU A 76 -4.18 4.75 9.13
N PRO A 77 -3.54 4.80 10.32
CA PRO A 77 -2.91 6.02 10.81
C PRO A 77 -1.74 6.41 9.91
N THR A 78 -1.79 7.62 9.33
CA THR A 78 -0.74 8.16 8.46
C THR A 78 0.24 9.07 9.19
N ASP A 79 -0.04 9.39 10.43
CA ASP A 79 0.80 10.22 11.29
C ASP A 79 1.31 9.44 12.50
N GLY A 80 2.33 9.97 13.17
CA GLY A 80 2.96 9.35 14.34
C GLY A 80 4.41 8.96 14.11
N LEU A 81 4.88 8.00 14.90
CA LEU A 81 6.26 7.50 14.86
C LEU A 81 6.51 6.73 13.55
N PRO A 82 7.69 6.87 12.93
CA PRO A 82 8.03 6.05 11.77
C PRO A 82 8.11 4.57 12.16
N VAL A 83 7.72 3.65 11.26
CA VAL A 83 7.73 2.20 11.50
C VAL A 83 9.16 1.68 11.39
N THR A 84 9.95 1.86 12.43
CA THR A 84 11.37 1.49 12.44
C THR A 84 11.84 1.22 13.86
N GLY A 85 12.97 0.54 14.02
CA GLY A 85 13.51 0.22 15.33
C GLY A 85 14.55 -0.89 15.30
N MET A 86 14.69 -1.57 16.45
CA MET A 86 15.54 -2.74 16.59
C MET A 86 15.05 -3.89 15.72
N THR A 87 15.97 -4.47 14.95
CA THR A 87 15.72 -5.72 14.22
C THR A 87 16.32 -6.91 14.96
N LEU A 88 15.56 -8.02 14.99
CA LEU A 88 15.99 -9.26 15.64
C LEU A 88 17.11 -9.92 14.84
N SER A 89 18.15 -10.36 15.55
CA SER A 89 19.44 -10.77 15.00
C SER A 89 19.63 -12.28 14.82
N SER A 90 18.68 -13.11 15.25
CA SER A 90 18.74 -14.55 15.04
C SER A 90 17.38 -15.22 15.22
N PHE A 91 17.30 -16.51 14.90
CA PHE A 91 16.12 -17.32 15.19
C PHE A 91 15.90 -17.45 16.72
N GLU A 92 16.97 -17.53 17.51
CA GLU A 92 16.90 -17.59 18.97
C GLU A 92 16.35 -16.29 19.57
N ALA A 93 16.73 -15.14 19.00
CA ALA A 93 16.15 -13.84 19.38
C ALA A 93 14.65 -13.75 19.01
N LEU A 94 14.28 -14.27 17.83
CA LEU A 94 12.87 -14.44 17.45
C LEU A 94 12.12 -15.32 18.45
N GLU A 95 12.67 -16.49 18.79
CA GLU A 95 12.04 -17.44 19.69
C GLU A 95 11.81 -16.81 21.06
N ALA A 96 12.80 -16.11 21.61
CA ALA A 96 12.67 -15.36 22.86
C ALA A 96 11.57 -14.30 22.78
N GLU A 97 11.52 -13.52 21.69
CA GLU A 97 10.50 -12.49 21.51
C GLU A 97 9.09 -13.09 21.36
N CYS A 98 8.92 -14.19 20.62
CA CYS A 98 7.65 -14.89 20.51
C CYS A 98 7.22 -15.50 21.84
N LEU A 99 8.14 -16.11 22.61
CA LEU A 99 7.83 -16.60 23.96
C LEU A 99 7.38 -15.48 24.88
N HIS A 100 8.03 -14.32 24.80
CA HIS A 100 7.66 -13.14 25.59
C HIS A 100 6.28 -12.60 25.21
N GLN A 101 6.03 -12.40 23.91
CA GLN A 101 4.80 -11.76 23.45
C GLN A 101 3.59 -12.68 23.34
N PHE A 102 3.80 -13.96 23.04
CA PHE A 102 2.74 -14.93 22.71
C PHE A 102 2.69 -16.12 23.67
N GLY A 103 3.68 -16.29 24.56
CA GLY A 103 3.82 -17.46 25.43
C GLY A 103 4.25 -18.74 24.69
N VAL A 104 4.35 -18.71 23.36
CA VAL A 104 4.75 -19.82 22.50
C VAL A 104 5.60 -19.29 21.34
N ALA A 105 6.55 -20.11 20.88
CA ALA A 105 7.39 -19.77 19.75
C ALA A 105 7.22 -20.71 18.56
N PRO A 106 7.45 -20.21 17.32
CA PRO A 106 7.48 -21.03 16.14
C PRO A 106 8.69 -21.97 16.15
N LYS A 107 8.56 -23.16 15.55
CA LYS A 107 9.72 -24.01 15.27
C LYS A 107 10.48 -23.47 14.06
N LYS A 108 11.71 -23.93 13.83
CA LYS A 108 12.45 -23.61 12.60
C LYS A 108 11.68 -23.99 11.32
N SER A 109 10.87 -25.06 11.37
CA SER A 109 9.98 -25.46 10.27
C SER A 109 8.83 -24.48 10.01
N ASP A 110 8.50 -23.64 10.98
CA ASP A 110 7.43 -22.63 10.91
C ASP A 110 7.95 -21.27 10.43
N CYS A 111 9.26 -21.19 10.12
CA CYS A 111 9.91 -20.01 9.59
C CYS A 111 10.48 -20.27 8.19
N ARG A 112 10.60 -19.21 7.39
CA ARG A 112 11.26 -19.23 6.08
C ARG A 112 12.15 -17.99 5.97
N GLY A 113 13.46 -18.19 6.03
CA GLY A 113 14.41 -17.07 6.14
C GLY A 113 14.10 -16.24 7.39
N SER A 114 13.91 -14.94 7.21
CA SER A 114 13.53 -13.99 8.28
C SER A 114 12.01 -13.81 8.46
N GLY A 115 11.20 -14.72 7.91
CA GLY A 115 9.75 -14.68 7.98
C GLY A 115 9.15 -15.78 8.86
N ILE A 116 8.09 -15.44 9.59
CA ILE A 116 7.20 -16.39 10.29
C ILE A 116 6.09 -16.78 9.31
N LYS A 117 5.77 -18.07 9.18
CA LYS A 117 4.66 -18.52 8.34
C LYS A 117 3.33 -17.97 8.85
N LEU A 118 2.50 -17.48 7.92
CA LEU A 118 1.17 -16.98 8.26
C LEU A 118 0.26 -18.09 8.80
N THR A 119 0.45 -19.34 8.37
CA THR A 119 -0.30 -20.49 8.90
C THR A 119 -0.05 -20.67 10.40
N TRP A 120 1.19 -20.52 10.87
CA TRP A 120 1.50 -20.64 12.30
C TRP A 120 0.81 -19.56 13.14
N LEU A 121 0.82 -18.31 12.65
CA LEU A 121 0.11 -17.20 13.32
C LEU A 121 -1.40 -17.41 13.34
N ARG A 122 -1.98 -17.93 12.25
CA ARG A 122 -3.40 -18.27 12.16
C ARG A 122 -3.77 -19.37 13.14
N ASP A 123 -3.01 -20.46 13.18
CA ASP A 123 -3.22 -21.59 14.09
C ASP A 123 -3.11 -21.14 15.56
N LEU A 124 -2.15 -20.26 15.88
CA LEU A 124 -2.04 -19.66 17.20
C LEU A 124 -3.29 -18.84 17.53
N LYS A 125 -3.65 -17.90 16.65
CA LYS A 125 -4.82 -17.02 16.81
C LYS A 125 -6.13 -17.80 17.02
N GLU A 126 -6.35 -18.89 16.28
CA GLU A 126 -7.56 -19.72 16.36
C GLU A 126 -7.66 -20.56 17.63
N ARG A 127 -6.53 -20.87 18.28
CA ARG A 127 -6.50 -21.65 19.52
C ARG A 127 -6.71 -20.81 20.79
N LEU A 128 -6.57 -19.49 20.71
CA LEU A 128 -6.69 -18.60 21.85
C LEU A 128 -8.14 -18.52 22.35
N GLN A 129 -8.30 -18.67 23.67
CA GLN A 129 -9.55 -18.41 24.35
C GLN A 129 -9.57 -16.95 24.82
N LEU A 130 -10.55 -16.17 24.36
CA LEU A 130 -10.66 -14.73 24.65
C LEU A 130 -11.34 -14.50 26.01
N THR A 131 -10.70 -15.00 27.07
CA THR A 131 -11.20 -14.97 28.45
C THR A 131 -10.58 -13.88 29.32
N ASP A 132 -9.39 -13.41 28.94
CA ASP A 132 -8.60 -12.43 29.68
C ASP A 132 -7.86 -11.49 28.73
N GLU A 133 -7.43 -10.36 29.28
CA GLU A 133 -6.81 -9.27 28.54
C GLU A 133 -5.52 -9.69 27.83
N ASN A 134 -4.72 -10.56 28.45
CA ASN A 134 -3.47 -11.03 27.83
C ASN A 134 -3.76 -11.86 26.57
N ASN A 135 -4.69 -12.82 26.64
CA ASN A 135 -5.07 -13.61 25.48
C ASN A 135 -5.72 -12.75 24.36
N ILE A 136 -6.48 -11.71 24.72
CA ILE A 136 -7.02 -10.75 23.74
C ILE A 136 -5.89 -10.00 23.03
N GLN A 137 -4.89 -9.51 23.77
CA GLN A 137 -3.75 -8.82 23.17
C GLN A 137 -2.93 -9.74 22.27
N VAL A 138 -2.64 -10.97 22.69
CA VAL A 138 -1.96 -11.98 21.86
C VAL A 138 -2.73 -12.22 20.56
N TYR A 139 -4.05 -12.36 20.65
CA TYR A 139 -4.92 -12.54 19.50
C TYR A 139 -4.81 -11.36 18.52
N VAL A 140 -4.89 -10.13 19.03
CA VAL A 140 -4.78 -8.91 18.22
C VAL A 140 -3.41 -8.78 17.58
N LYS A 141 -2.32 -9.04 18.32
CA LYS A 141 -0.96 -9.02 17.77
C LYS A 141 -0.80 -10.05 16.64
N CYS A 142 -1.31 -11.27 16.82
CA CYS A 142 -1.32 -12.28 15.74
C CYS A 142 -2.11 -11.79 14.53
N HIS A 143 -3.27 -11.17 14.76
CA HIS A 143 -4.11 -10.64 13.69
C HIS A 143 -3.43 -9.49 12.92
N ILE A 144 -2.79 -8.56 13.62
CA ILE A 144 -2.00 -7.48 13.01
C ILE A 144 -0.85 -8.07 12.18
N MET A 145 -0.12 -9.06 12.68
CA MET A 145 0.95 -9.72 11.92
C MET A 145 0.42 -10.41 10.65
N LEU A 146 -0.79 -10.98 10.69
CA LEU A 146 -1.46 -11.53 9.50
C LEU A 146 -1.80 -10.43 8.48
N LEU A 147 -2.32 -9.28 8.93
CA LEU A 147 -2.61 -8.13 8.05
C LEU A 147 -1.34 -7.55 7.42
N ILE A 148 -0.27 -7.42 8.22
CA ILE A 148 1.07 -7.02 7.79
C ILE A 148 1.57 -7.96 6.69
N GLY A 149 1.50 -9.28 6.89
CA GLY A 149 1.97 -10.27 5.91
C GLY A 149 1.07 -10.52 4.71
N THR A 150 -0.10 -9.88 4.62
CA THR A 150 -1.07 -10.10 3.54
C THR A 150 -1.42 -8.80 2.81
N ILE A 151 -2.26 -7.96 3.41
CA ILE A 151 -2.85 -6.78 2.78
C ILE A 151 -1.84 -5.62 2.69
N LEU A 152 -0.97 -5.46 3.69
CA LEU A 152 -0.12 -4.27 3.82
C LEU A 152 1.28 -4.45 3.23
N PHE A 153 1.95 -5.54 3.57
CA PHE A 153 3.35 -5.80 3.22
C PHE A 153 3.54 -7.21 2.69
N GLY A 154 2.52 -7.76 2.04
CA GLY A 154 2.56 -9.10 1.45
C GLY A 154 3.75 -9.24 0.50
N ASP A 155 4.56 -10.27 0.74
CA ASP A 155 5.61 -10.66 -0.18
C ASP A 155 5.04 -11.49 -1.35
N LYS A 156 5.88 -11.76 -2.36
CA LYS A 156 5.50 -12.55 -3.54
C LYS A 156 4.99 -13.96 -3.20
N SER A 157 5.35 -14.50 -2.04
CA SER A 157 4.89 -15.84 -1.63
C SER A 157 3.51 -15.81 -0.97
N GLY A 158 3.12 -14.67 -0.38
CA GLY A 158 1.90 -14.53 0.41
C GLY A 158 1.79 -15.52 1.56
N ALA A 159 2.92 -16.09 2.02
CA ALA A 159 2.95 -17.23 2.94
C ALA A 159 3.65 -16.93 4.27
N SER A 160 4.39 -15.83 4.36
CA SER A 160 5.11 -15.42 5.56
C SER A 160 5.09 -13.92 5.79
N VAL A 161 5.31 -13.51 7.04
CA VAL A 161 5.50 -12.12 7.44
C VAL A 161 6.88 -11.96 8.07
N HIS A 162 7.61 -10.92 7.68
CA HIS A 162 8.94 -10.67 8.22
C HIS A 162 8.86 -10.35 9.72
N TRP A 163 9.68 -11.01 10.55
CA TRP A 163 9.65 -10.82 12.00
C TRP A 163 10.20 -9.46 12.48
N LYS A 164 10.55 -8.55 11.56
CA LYS A 164 11.09 -7.23 11.92
C LYS A 164 10.04 -6.36 12.60
N PHE A 165 8.77 -6.65 12.35
CA PHE A 165 7.64 -5.94 12.93
C PHE A 165 7.32 -6.42 14.36
N LEU A 166 7.79 -7.60 14.79
CA LEU A 166 7.46 -8.14 16.13
C LEU A 166 7.83 -7.16 17.26
N PRO A 167 9.05 -6.58 17.31
CA PRO A 167 9.42 -5.65 18.37
C PRO A 167 8.50 -4.41 18.47
N LEU A 168 7.83 -4.03 17.38
CA LEU A 168 6.89 -2.90 17.38
C LEU A 168 5.53 -3.26 18.00
N LEU A 169 5.28 -4.55 18.22
CA LEU A 169 4.06 -5.07 18.85
C LEU A 169 4.27 -5.44 20.33
N SER A 170 5.50 -5.36 20.86
CA SER A 170 5.81 -5.77 22.23
C SER A 170 5.00 -4.97 23.25
N ASP A 171 5.05 -3.62 23.14
CA ASP A 171 4.19 -2.73 23.90
C ASP A 171 2.87 -2.47 23.15
N PHE A 172 1.79 -3.07 23.65
CA PHE A 172 0.47 -3.02 23.02
C PHE A 172 -0.06 -1.58 22.89
N ALA A 173 0.17 -0.74 23.90
CA ALA A 173 -0.32 0.65 23.91
C ALA A 173 0.39 1.55 22.89
N SER A 174 1.61 1.18 22.49
CA SER A 174 2.41 1.92 21.52
C SER A 174 2.09 1.56 20.07
N ILE A 175 1.39 0.45 19.80
CA ILE A 175 1.10 -0.01 18.43
C ILE A 175 0.39 1.08 17.61
N GLY A 176 -0.62 1.75 18.20
CA GLY A 176 -1.38 2.80 17.52
C GLY A 176 -0.62 4.12 17.32
N GLN A 177 0.57 4.28 17.91
CA GLN A 177 1.37 5.50 17.81
C GLN A 177 2.25 5.54 16.55
N TYR A 178 2.39 4.41 15.85
CA TYR A 178 3.16 4.33 14.62
C TYR A 178 2.33 4.74 13.40
N SER A 179 2.97 5.41 12.46
CA SER A 179 2.42 5.73 11.15
C SER A 179 2.46 4.50 10.23
N TRP A 180 1.60 3.51 10.51
CA TRP A 180 1.47 2.30 9.69
C TRP A 180 1.05 2.62 8.25
N GLY A 181 0.31 3.71 8.05
CA GLY A 181 -0.09 4.19 6.73
C GLY A 181 1.09 4.71 5.91
N SER A 182 2.03 5.47 6.51
CA SER A 182 3.24 5.90 5.78
C SER A 182 4.14 4.73 5.43
N ALA A 183 4.26 3.75 6.31
CA ALA A 183 4.97 2.51 6.01
C ALA A 183 4.30 1.76 4.86
N CYS A 184 2.98 1.60 4.88
CA CYS A 184 2.22 1.00 3.78
C CYS A 184 2.53 1.69 2.45
N LEU A 185 2.55 3.03 2.43
CA LEU A 185 2.88 3.79 1.23
C LEU A 185 4.34 3.60 0.79
N ALA A 186 5.29 3.54 1.73
CA ALA A 186 6.69 3.27 1.42
C ALA A 186 6.85 1.92 0.71
N HIS A 187 6.20 0.87 1.22
CA HIS A 187 6.25 -0.45 0.59
C HIS A 187 5.57 -0.45 -0.79
N LEU A 188 4.47 0.29 -0.98
CA LEU A 188 3.87 0.44 -2.30
C LEU A 188 4.85 1.06 -3.31
N TYR A 189 5.47 2.18 -2.94
CA TYR A 189 6.43 2.88 -3.79
C TYR A 189 7.63 1.99 -4.11
N ARG A 190 8.18 1.29 -3.11
CA ARG A 190 9.27 0.31 -3.29
C ARG A 190 8.89 -0.80 -4.27
N SER A 191 7.69 -1.35 -4.14
CA SER A 191 7.18 -2.41 -5.02
C SER A 191 7.01 -1.91 -6.46
N LEU A 192 6.48 -0.70 -6.65
CA LEU A 192 6.38 -0.08 -7.97
C LEU A 192 7.76 0.21 -8.59
N CYS A 193 8.72 0.75 -7.83
CA CYS A 193 10.08 0.98 -8.31
C CYS A 193 10.82 -0.30 -8.70
N ARG A 194 10.53 -1.42 -8.04
CA ARG A 194 11.07 -2.74 -8.41
C ARG A 194 10.37 -3.30 -9.64
N ALA A 195 9.06 -3.17 -9.71
CA ALA A 195 8.23 -3.69 -10.80
C ALA A 195 8.45 -2.98 -12.14
N SER A 196 8.82 -1.69 -12.12
CA SER A 196 9.12 -0.92 -13.33
C SER A 196 10.48 -1.28 -13.96
N ARG A 197 11.28 -2.14 -13.31
CA ARG A 197 12.54 -2.65 -13.89
C ARG A 197 12.24 -3.74 -14.91
N PHE A 198 12.93 -3.70 -16.05
CA PHE A 198 12.68 -4.59 -17.19
C PHE A 198 12.83 -6.09 -16.87
N ASP A 199 13.63 -6.45 -15.86
CA ASP A 199 13.91 -7.82 -15.44
C ASP A 199 12.92 -8.36 -14.40
N CYS A 200 12.03 -7.51 -13.88
CA CYS A 200 11.07 -7.90 -12.87
C CYS A 200 9.90 -8.68 -13.50
N LYS A 201 9.55 -9.82 -12.87
CA LYS A 201 8.49 -10.73 -13.36
C LYS A 201 7.25 -10.77 -12.47
N GLU A 202 7.36 -10.28 -11.24
CA GLU A 202 6.28 -10.33 -10.24
C GLU A 202 6.35 -9.09 -9.36
N ILE A 203 5.19 -8.58 -8.97
CA ILE A 203 5.04 -7.42 -8.08
C ILE A 203 4.48 -7.85 -6.73
N ASP A 204 5.04 -7.30 -5.66
CA ASP A 204 4.61 -7.49 -4.27
C ASP A 204 3.96 -6.20 -3.71
N GLY A 205 3.74 -6.15 -2.40
CA GLY A 205 3.27 -4.95 -1.71
C GLY A 205 1.74 -4.79 -1.65
N PRO A 206 1.24 -3.63 -1.19
CA PRO A 206 -0.18 -3.40 -0.93
C PRO A 206 -0.96 -3.15 -2.22
N LEU A 207 -1.09 -4.16 -3.08
CA LEU A 207 -1.78 -4.03 -4.37
C LEU A 207 -3.26 -3.65 -4.23
N THR A 208 -3.90 -4.02 -3.12
CA THR A 208 -5.27 -3.57 -2.82
C THR A 208 -5.36 -2.05 -2.74
N LEU A 209 -4.34 -1.38 -2.17
CA LEU A 209 -4.28 0.09 -2.11
C LEU A 209 -4.18 0.68 -3.51
N LEU A 210 -3.26 0.16 -4.34
CA LEU A 210 -3.05 0.62 -5.71
C LEU A 210 -4.31 0.46 -6.57
N LEU A 211 -4.98 -0.69 -6.49
CA LEU A 211 -6.19 -0.98 -7.24
C LEU A 211 -7.35 -0.07 -6.80
N CYS A 212 -7.58 0.05 -5.49
CA CYS A 212 -8.65 0.90 -4.97
C CYS A 212 -8.37 2.38 -5.27
N TRP A 213 -7.12 2.81 -5.23
CA TRP A 213 -6.73 4.15 -5.66
C TRP A 213 -7.08 4.36 -7.14
N ALA A 214 -6.65 3.46 -8.01
CA ALA A 214 -6.94 3.56 -9.44
C ALA A 214 -8.45 3.57 -9.70
N TRP A 215 -9.23 2.75 -9.00
CA TRP A 215 -10.68 2.72 -9.09
C TRP A 215 -11.38 3.98 -8.58
N MET A 216 -10.86 4.62 -7.52
CA MET A 216 -11.36 5.91 -7.05
C MET A 216 -11.06 7.03 -8.06
N ARG A 217 -9.90 6.97 -8.74
CA ARG A 217 -9.44 8.03 -9.65
C ARG A 217 -9.89 7.81 -11.11
N LEU A 218 -10.15 6.58 -11.55
CA LEU A 218 -10.64 6.17 -12.87
C LEU A 218 -12.09 5.62 -12.78
N PRO A 219 -13.10 6.47 -12.50
CA PRO A 219 -14.47 6.01 -12.26
C PRO A 219 -15.13 5.39 -13.50
N TYR A 220 -14.56 5.58 -14.70
CA TYR A 220 -15.06 5.01 -15.95
C TYR A 220 -14.50 3.62 -16.26
N LEU A 221 -13.40 3.20 -15.60
CA LEU A 221 -12.85 1.84 -15.68
C LEU A 221 -12.71 1.24 -14.28
N VAL A 222 -13.85 1.13 -13.60
CA VAL A 222 -13.96 0.59 -12.25
C VAL A 222 -14.96 -0.57 -12.25
N PRO A 223 -14.73 -1.64 -11.47
CA PRO A 223 -15.76 -2.65 -11.31
C PRO A 223 -16.96 -2.11 -10.52
N VAL A 224 -18.13 -2.72 -10.71
CA VAL A 224 -19.36 -2.30 -10.01
C VAL A 224 -19.17 -2.31 -8.47
N PRO A 225 -19.38 -1.18 -7.77
CA PRO A 225 -19.24 -1.09 -6.33
C PRO A 225 -20.40 -1.79 -5.61
N ARG A 226 -20.13 -2.37 -4.42
CA ARG A 226 -21.11 -3.12 -3.61
C ARG A 226 -21.73 -2.30 -2.49
N GLU A 227 -20.88 -1.74 -1.66
CA GLU A 227 -21.25 -1.11 -0.39
C GLU A 227 -20.70 0.32 -0.38
N PRO A 228 -21.35 1.27 -1.08
CA PRO A 228 -20.83 2.63 -1.20
C PRO A 228 -20.75 3.37 0.15
N ARG A 229 -21.49 2.87 1.16
CA ARG A 229 -21.62 3.44 2.50
C ARG A 229 -20.83 2.73 3.60
N ASN A 230 -19.90 1.84 3.24
CA ASN A 230 -19.05 1.16 4.22
C ASN A 230 -17.63 1.74 4.20
N PHE A 231 -17.09 2.00 5.38
CA PHE A 231 -15.69 2.36 5.56
C PHE A 231 -14.94 1.15 6.14
N SER A 232 -13.78 0.76 5.65
CA SER A 232 -12.89 1.47 4.71
C SER A 232 -13.34 1.48 3.23
N LEU A 233 -12.94 2.49 2.43
CA LEU A 233 -13.39 2.62 1.04
C LEU A 233 -13.02 1.42 0.15
N ALA A 234 -11.97 0.67 0.47
CA ALA A 234 -11.60 -0.56 -0.24
C ALA A 234 -12.73 -1.61 -0.27
N ASN A 235 -13.63 -1.61 0.73
CA ASN A 235 -14.75 -2.55 0.81
C ASN A 235 -15.76 -2.40 -0.32
N ARG A 236 -15.78 -1.24 -1.00
CA ARG A 236 -16.63 -1.00 -2.18
C ARG A 236 -16.42 -2.07 -3.26
N TRP A 237 -15.21 -2.59 -3.42
CA TRP A 237 -14.87 -3.55 -4.48
C TRP A 237 -14.49 -4.94 -3.99
N ARG A 238 -14.85 -5.26 -2.74
CA ARG A 238 -14.75 -6.60 -2.20
C ARG A 238 -15.39 -7.61 -3.15
N ASN A 239 -14.64 -8.66 -3.52
CA ASN A 239 -15.10 -9.75 -4.37
C ASN A 239 -15.64 -9.29 -5.73
N TRP A 240 -15.12 -8.20 -6.30
CA TRP A 240 -15.56 -7.66 -7.59
C TRP A 240 -15.48 -8.71 -8.70
N LYS A 241 -14.43 -9.56 -8.71
CA LYS A 241 -14.17 -10.52 -9.79
C LYS A 241 -15.33 -11.47 -10.00
N ARG A 242 -16.06 -11.88 -8.95
CA ARG A 242 -17.19 -12.80 -9.04
C ARG A 242 -18.40 -12.22 -9.78
N ARG A 243 -18.52 -10.90 -9.87
CA ARG A 243 -19.76 -10.24 -10.32
C ARG A 243 -19.58 -9.41 -11.58
N ASP A 244 -18.41 -8.80 -11.76
CA ASP A 244 -18.16 -7.95 -12.92
C ASP A 244 -17.41 -8.72 -14.01
N ARG A 245 -18.18 -9.38 -14.89
CA ARG A 245 -17.63 -10.15 -16.01
C ARG A 245 -16.96 -9.22 -17.02
N VAL A 246 -17.53 -8.04 -17.28
CA VAL A 246 -17.00 -7.09 -18.27
C VAL A 246 -15.64 -6.58 -17.83
N TYR A 247 -15.55 -6.09 -16.58
CA TYR A 247 -14.30 -5.59 -16.01
C TYR A 247 -13.20 -6.66 -16.00
N ARG A 248 -13.57 -7.92 -15.72
CA ARG A 248 -12.65 -9.07 -15.71
C ARG A 248 -11.91 -9.25 -17.05
N TYR A 249 -12.56 -8.97 -18.18
CA TYR A 249 -11.98 -9.16 -19.52
C TYR A 249 -11.28 -7.91 -20.08
N LEU A 250 -11.20 -6.81 -19.31
CA LEU A 250 -10.41 -5.66 -19.73
C LEU A 250 -8.92 -6.02 -19.82
N LYS A 251 -8.42 -6.02 -21.05
CA LYS A 251 -6.99 -6.16 -21.40
C LYS A 251 -6.18 -4.89 -21.11
N LEU A 252 -4.86 -5.04 -21.11
CA LEU A 252 -3.87 -3.97 -20.89
C LEU A 252 -4.12 -2.72 -21.75
N ALA A 253 -4.47 -2.90 -23.04
CA ALA A 253 -4.74 -1.79 -23.96
C ALA A 253 -5.89 -0.87 -23.49
N HIS A 254 -6.94 -1.43 -22.87
CA HIS A 254 -8.05 -0.63 -22.34
C HIS A 254 -7.57 0.28 -21.20
N PHE A 255 -6.74 -0.25 -20.29
CA PHE A 255 -6.20 0.51 -19.18
C PHE A 255 -5.17 1.54 -19.62
N ARG A 256 -4.31 1.23 -20.60
CA ARG A 256 -3.38 2.21 -21.20
C ARG A 256 -4.14 3.42 -21.74
N LYS A 257 -5.17 3.16 -22.56
CA LYS A 257 -6.01 4.22 -23.13
C LYS A 257 -6.71 5.06 -22.06
N ALA A 258 -7.26 4.42 -21.04
CA ALA A 258 -7.88 5.14 -19.92
C ALA A 258 -6.89 5.99 -19.12
N LEU A 259 -5.63 5.56 -19.00
CA LEU A 259 -4.58 6.35 -18.37
C LEU A 259 -4.13 7.53 -19.23
N ASP A 260 -4.26 7.44 -20.57
CA ASP A 260 -4.01 8.58 -21.46
C ASP A 260 -5.06 9.69 -21.25
N ASP A 261 -6.32 9.29 -21.04
CA ASP A 261 -7.46 10.18 -20.75
C ASP A 261 -7.63 10.46 -19.24
N PHE A 262 -6.60 10.19 -18.42
CA PHE A 262 -6.69 10.34 -16.97
C PHE A 262 -6.93 11.80 -16.57
N LEU A 263 -7.93 12.03 -15.73
CA LEU A 263 -8.18 13.32 -15.10
C LEU A 263 -8.15 13.14 -13.59
N TRP A 264 -7.31 13.93 -12.92
CA TRP A 264 -7.29 13.95 -11.47
C TRP A 264 -8.58 14.54 -10.91
N VAL A 265 -9.19 13.85 -9.94
CA VAL A 265 -10.36 14.33 -9.22
C VAL A 265 -10.16 14.07 -7.73
N ALA A 266 -10.31 15.11 -6.91
CA ALA A 266 -10.23 15.03 -5.45
C ALA A 266 -11.37 14.19 -4.85
N TYR A 267 -11.24 13.74 -3.60
CA TYR A 267 -12.37 13.17 -2.87
C TYR A 267 -13.43 14.27 -2.66
N SER A 268 -14.63 14.07 -3.21
CA SER A 268 -15.75 15.01 -3.08
C SER A 268 -17.00 14.29 -2.57
N VAL A 269 -17.96 15.06 -2.07
CA VAL A 269 -19.25 14.56 -1.55
C VAL A 269 -19.98 13.68 -2.57
N ASP A 270 -19.86 14.00 -3.86
CA ASP A 270 -20.48 13.23 -4.94
C ASP A 270 -19.86 11.82 -5.13
N ARG A 271 -18.66 11.58 -4.59
CA ARG A 271 -17.93 10.31 -4.72
C ARG A 271 -17.79 9.56 -3.40
N VAL A 272 -17.70 10.29 -2.31
CA VAL A 272 -17.53 9.76 -0.96
C VAL A 272 -18.49 10.50 -0.04
N ASP A 273 -19.48 9.78 0.44
CA ASP A 273 -20.45 10.25 1.42
C ASP A 273 -19.69 10.65 2.70
N PRO A 274 -19.65 11.94 3.10
CA PRO A 274 -18.83 12.40 4.22
C PRO A 274 -19.19 11.71 5.55
N ASP A 275 -20.45 11.29 5.70
CA ASP A 275 -20.96 10.70 6.93
C ASP A 275 -20.38 9.29 7.22
N ILE A 276 -19.72 8.67 6.23
CA ILE A 276 -19.14 7.33 6.39
C ILE A 276 -17.69 7.38 6.87
N ILE A 277 -17.04 8.54 6.82
CA ILE A 277 -15.64 8.71 7.22
C ILE A 277 -15.59 9.41 8.57
N SER A 278 -15.11 8.69 9.57
CA SER A 278 -14.94 9.22 10.92
C SER A 278 -13.99 10.41 10.92
N ALA A 279 -14.29 11.42 11.73
CA ALA A 279 -13.44 12.60 11.91
C ALA A 279 -12.01 12.25 12.36
N GLU A 280 -11.83 11.10 13.02
CA GLU A 280 -10.52 10.57 13.42
C GLU A 280 -9.58 10.36 12.22
N ILE A 281 -10.12 9.98 11.05
CA ILE A 281 -9.34 9.76 9.82
C ILE A 281 -8.78 11.08 9.31
N TYR A 282 -9.56 12.15 9.41
CA TYR A 282 -9.16 13.50 8.98
C TYR A 282 -8.26 14.22 9.98
N MET A 283 -8.13 13.73 11.22
CA MET A 283 -7.33 14.37 12.27
C MET A 283 -5.87 14.60 11.86
N HIS A 284 -5.37 13.76 10.94
CA HIS A 284 -4.00 13.80 10.43
C HIS A 284 -3.89 14.35 9.01
N SER A 285 -4.95 14.96 8.47
CA SER A 285 -4.98 15.40 7.07
C SER A 285 -3.92 16.45 6.71
N VAL A 286 -3.48 17.24 7.70
CA VAL A 286 -2.45 18.27 7.51
C VAL A 286 -1.13 17.72 6.96
N ILE A 287 -0.74 16.51 7.34
CA ILE A 287 0.52 15.91 6.88
C ILE A 287 0.39 15.22 5.51
N TRP A 288 -0.82 15.11 4.95
CA TRP A 288 -1.03 14.38 3.69
C TRP A 288 -0.35 15.03 2.50
N SER A 289 -0.08 16.34 2.57
CA SER A 289 0.68 17.09 1.58
C SER A 289 2.12 17.35 2.03
N ALA A 290 2.68 16.58 2.98
CA ALA A 290 4.07 16.76 3.38
C ALA A 290 5.03 16.15 2.36
N THR A 291 6.03 16.93 1.91
CA THR A 291 7.14 16.44 1.08
C THR A 291 8.24 15.86 1.96
N VAL A 292 8.19 14.54 2.23
CA VAL A 292 8.98 13.88 3.28
C VAL A 292 9.40 12.45 2.92
N PRO A 293 10.41 11.87 3.62
CA PRO A 293 10.69 10.45 3.45
C PRO A 293 9.63 9.60 4.14
N LEU A 294 9.16 8.55 3.48
CA LEU A 294 8.36 7.49 4.07
C LEU A 294 9.31 6.43 4.63
N VAL A 295 9.17 6.09 5.91
CA VAL A 295 10.16 5.30 6.65
C VAL A 295 9.54 4.00 7.16
N SER A 296 10.04 2.86 6.66
CA SER A 296 9.74 1.52 7.18
C SER A 296 11.00 0.64 7.23
N PHE A 297 11.72 0.67 8.36
CA PHE A 297 13.03 0.00 8.52
C PHE A 297 14.02 0.37 7.38
N GLU A 298 14.41 -0.61 6.55
CA GLU A 298 15.26 -0.47 5.35
C GLU A 298 14.52 0.13 4.14
N CYS A 299 13.19 0.14 4.18
CA CYS A 299 12.36 0.69 3.13
C CYS A 299 12.20 2.19 3.36
N ILE A 300 13.05 2.96 2.68
CA ILE A 300 12.97 4.41 2.54
C ILE A 300 12.49 4.74 1.13
N GLU A 301 11.42 5.52 1.05
CA GLU A 301 10.90 6.09 -0.20
C GLU A 301 10.58 7.57 -0.02
N TRP A 302 10.44 8.33 -1.12
CA TRP A 302 10.21 9.77 -1.07
C TRP A 302 8.78 10.12 -1.44
N HIS A 303 8.06 10.79 -0.54
CA HIS A 303 6.73 11.33 -0.80
C HIS A 303 6.86 12.71 -1.45
N ALA A 304 7.04 12.73 -2.77
CA ALA A 304 7.40 13.91 -3.54
C ALA A 304 6.21 14.87 -3.82
N THR A 305 5.48 15.31 -2.79
CA THR A 305 4.21 16.03 -2.97
C THR A 305 4.34 17.36 -3.72
N ASP A 306 5.53 17.95 -3.73
CA ASP A 306 5.87 19.14 -4.53
C ASP A 306 5.80 18.91 -6.05
N ARG A 307 5.83 17.65 -6.49
CA ARG A 307 5.73 17.27 -7.91
C ARG A 307 4.30 17.07 -8.40
N PHE A 308 3.36 16.83 -7.48
CA PHE A 308 1.95 16.56 -7.77
C PHE A 308 1.00 17.39 -6.90
N ARG A 309 1.33 18.67 -6.70
CA ARG A 309 0.63 19.64 -5.86
C ARG A 309 -0.86 19.80 -6.20
N ARG A 310 -1.20 19.61 -7.48
CA ARG A 310 -2.60 19.62 -7.95
C ARG A 310 -3.46 18.55 -7.28
N GLN A 311 -2.87 17.46 -6.79
CA GLN A 311 -3.62 16.45 -6.04
C GLN A 311 -4.26 17.03 -4.77
N PHE A 312 -3.62 18.06 -4.19
CA PHE A 312 -4.04 18.74 -2.98
C PHE A 312 -4.67 20.12 -3.25
N GLY A 313 -5.07 20.39 -4.51
CA GLY A 313 -5.73 21.65 -4.89
C GLY A 313 -4.80 22.85 -5.07
N PHE A 314 -3.48 22.66 -5.01
CA PHE A 314 -2.52 23.73 -5.24
C PHE A 314 -2.14 23.87 -6.72
N ILE A 315 -1.59 25.05 -7.06
CA ILE A 315 -1.00 25.29 -8.39
C ILE A 315 0.29 24.46 -8.52
N GLN A 316 0.48 23.84 -9.70
CA GLN A 316 1.72 23.12 -10.01
C GLN A 316 2.73 24.05 -10.68
N GLY A 317 3.90 24.19 -10.07
CA GLY A 317 5.10 24.77 -10.69
C GLY A 317 6.08 23.70 -11.15
N VAL A 318 7.18 24.11 -11.78
CA VAL A 318 8.29 23.20 -12.10
C VAL A 318 8.90 22.70 -10.79
N PRO A 319 8.94 21.38 -10.54
CA PRO A 319 9.43 20.85 -9.28
C PRO A 319 10.95 21.00 -9.16
N HIS A 320 11.44 20.89 -7.92
CA HIS A 320 12.87 20.83 -7.66
C HIS A 320 13.47 19.52 -8.19
N GLN A 321 14.80 19.44 -8.17
CA GLN A 321 15.53 18.25 -8.59
C GLN A 321 15.11 17.01 -7.79
N GLU A 322 14.95 15.89 -8.51
CA GLU A 322 14.65 14.58 -7.93
C GLU A 322 15.62 14.18 -6.80
N ARG A 323 15.08 13.53 -5.77
CA ARG A 323 15.86 13.06 -4.63
C ARG A 323 16.52 11.73 -5.00
N ASN A 324 17.85 11.68 -5.03
CA ASN A 324 18.54 10.42 -5.26
C ASN A 324 18.40 9.50 -4.03
N LEU A 325 17.78 8.33 -4.24
CA LEU A 325 17.60 7.28 -3.24
C LEU A 325 18.35 5.98 -3.61
N ASP A 326 19.25 5.98 -4.61
CA ASP A 326 19.87 4.76 -5.15
C ASP A 326 20.51 3.89 -4.08
N ARG A 327 21.23 4.54 -3.16
CA ARG A 327 21.89 3.86 -2.04
C ARG A 327 20.88 3.18 -1.11
N THR A 328 19.80 3.87 -0.75
CA THR A 328 18.74 3.34 0.13
C THR A 328 17.85 2.31 -0.57
N HIS A 329 17.69 2.40 -1.89
CA HIS A 329 16.99 1.41 -2.71
C HIS A 329 17.73 0.07 -2.76
N GLY A 330 19.06 0.10 -2.70
CA GLY A 330 19.91 -1.08 -2.64
C GLY A 330 19.97 -1.74 -1.24
N GLU A 331 19.45 -1.09 -0.19
CA GLU A 331 19.44 -1.69 1.14
C GLU A 331 18.33 -2.74 1.27
N VAL A 332 18.75 -3.98 1.51
CA VAL A 332 17.87 -5.13 1.71
C VAL A 332 18.18 -5.78 3.06
N LEU A 333 17.13 -6.18 3.78
CA LEU A 333 17.23 -7.05 4.95
C LEU A 333 17.38 -8.51 4.49
N THR A 334 18.56 -8.86 3.95
CA THR A 334 18.85 -10.24 3.52
C THR A 334 19.27 -11.16 4.67
N SER A 335 19.62 -10.59 5.83
CA SER A 335 20.06 -11.34 7.00
C SER A 335 19.74 -10.57 8.30
N PRO A 336 19.66 -11.27 9.43
CA PRO A 336 19.43 -10.64 10.72
C PRO A 336 20.54 -9.63 11.02
N LYS A 337 20.19 -8.36 11.14
CA LYS A 337 21.13 -7.30 11.52
C LYS A 337 20.77 -6.93 12.94
N ASN A 338 21.70 -7.03 13.89
CA ASN A 338 21.48 -6.46 15.23
C ASN A 338 21.59 -4.92 15.13
N LEU A 339 20.62 -4.31 14.45
CA LEU A 339 20.67 -2.93 14.03
C LEU A 339 19.38 -2.22 14.45
N ASN A 340 19.56 -1.10 15.14
CA ASN A 340 18.49 -0.14 15.34
C ASN A 340 18.40 0.77 14.12
N TRP A 341 17.41 0.55 13.25
CA TRP A 341 17.21 1.40 12.08
C TRP A 341 16.79 2.83 12.46
N ALA A 342 16.21 3.03 13.66
CA ALA A 342 15.85 4.37 14.13
C ALA A 342 17.08 5.25 14.39
N THR A 343 18.21 4.65 14.80
CA THR A 343 19.43 5.37 15.21
C THR A 343 20.65 5.04 14.35
N ALA A 344 20.52 4.13 13.38
CA ALA A 344 21.60 3.78 12.47
C ALA A 344 22.06 5.01 11.67
N THR A 345 23.36 5.20 11.52
CA THR A 345 23.94 6.35 10.81
C THR A 345 23.41 6.49 9.37
N SER A 346 23.04 5.39 8.71
CA SER A 346 22.45 5.43 7.37
C SER A 346 21.00 5.92 7.34
N HIS A 347 20.26 5.86 8.45
CA HIS A 347 18.81 6.05 8.50
C HIS A 347 18.33 7.15 9.45
N SER A 348 19.13 7.52 10.44
CA SER A 348 18.78 8.55 11.44
C SER A 348 18.43 9.90 10.79
N PHE A 349 19.07 10.25 9.67
CA PHE A 349 18.73 11.43 8.88
C PHE A 349 17.29 11.39 8.36
N TRP A 350 16.84 10.26 7.81
CA TRP A 350 15.48 10.10 7.28
C TRP A 350 14.44 10.12 8.40
N VAL A 351 14.74 9.46 9.52
CA VAL A 351 13.91 9.49 10.72
C VAL A 351 13.75 10.92 11.22
N MET A 352 14.83 11.69 11.28
CA MET A 352 14.79 13.10 11.68
C MET A 352 13.96 13.96 10.72
N GLN A 353 14.05 13.74 9.40
CA GLN A 353 13.21 14.44 8.44
C GLN A 353 11.72 14.10 8.60
N TRP A 354 11.37 12.83 8.79
CA TRP A 354 10.00 12.42 9.09
C TRP A 354 9.48 13.04 10.40
N THR A 355 10.31 13.09 11.44
CA THR A 355 9.96 13.75 12.71
C THR A 355 9.61 15.22 12.50
N ASN A 356 10.29 15.90 11.56
CA ASN A 356 10.06 17.30 11.20
C ASN A 356 9.01 17.52 10.08
N ARG A 357 8.23 16.50 9.72
CA ARG A 357 7.30 16.52 8.57
C ARG A 357 6.34 17.71 8.49
N TYR A 358 5.91 18.23 9.64
CA TYR A 358 5.00 19.38 9.70
C TYR A 358 5.59 20.65 9.06
N ASN A 359 6.92 20.79 9.04
CA ASN A 359 7.60 21.92 8.37
C ASN A 359 7.71 21.74 6.86
N HIS A 360 7.28 20.59 6.33
CA HIS A 360 7.38 20.22 4.92
C HIS A 360 6.01 20.03 4.26
N VAL A 361 4.92 20.38 4.95
CA VAL A 361 3.56 20.45 4.41
C VAL A 361 3.52 21.51 3.31
N LEU A 362 2.90 21.19 2.18
CA LEU A 362 2.73 22.15 1.10
C LEU A 362 1.97 23.40 1.57
N THR A 363 2.50 24.56 1.18
CA THR A 363 1.84 25.87 1.37
C THR A 363 1.43 26.45 0.02
N GLU A 364 0.53 27.43 0.04
CA GLU A 364 0.26 28.25 -1.13
C GLU A 364 1.53 29.01 -1.54
N GLU A 365 1.79 29.07 -2.86
CA GLU A 365 2.85 29.91 -3.40
C GLU A 365 2.30 31.29 -3.77
N PRO A 366 3.05 32.38 -3.55
CA PRO A 366 2.67 33.71 -4.03
C PRO A 366 2.46 33.68 -5.54
N MET A 367 1.32 34.17 -6.03
CA MET A 367 1.02 34.18 -7.47
C MET A 367 2.11 34.93 -8.26
N ALA A 368 2.87 34.20 -9.07
CA ALA A 368 3.69 34.81 -10.11
C ALA A 368 2.80 35.28 -11.28
N PRO A 369 3.16 36.34 -12.02
CA PRO A 369 2.35 36.87 -13.12
C PRO A 369 2.26 35.96 -14.36
N GLN A 370 3.03 34.87 -14.42
CA GLN A 370 3.00 33.88 -15.51
C GLN A 370 2.13 32.68 -15.11
N GLN A 371 1.40 32.09 -16.06
CA GLN A 371 0.57 30.88 -15.83
C GLN A 371 1.47 29.69 -15.44
N PRO A 372 1.60 29.34 -14.14
CA PRO A 372 2.65 28.40 -13.69
C PRO A 372 2.42 26.98 -14.22
N LEU A 373 1.15 26.63 -14.49
CA LEU A 373 0.74 25.35 -15.06
C LEU A 373 1.26 25.16 -16.49
N ASP A 374 1.21 26.19 -17.33
CA ASP A 374 1.69 26.09 -18.71
C ASP A 374 3.20 25.89 -18.75
N THR A 375 3.93 26.62 -17.91
CA THR A 375 5.37 26.45 -17.72
C THR A 375 5.71 25.04 -17.25
N TYR A 376 4.97 24.53 -16.25
CA TYR A 376 5.11 23.15 -15.79
C TYR A 376 4.84 22.14 -16.92
N MET A 377 3.73 22.26 -17.64
CA MET A 377 3.36 21.31 -18.69
C MET A 377 4.34 21.34 -19.87
N TYR A 378 4.87 22.52 -20.22
CA TYR A 378 5.93 22.66 -21.21
C TYR A 378 7.21 21.95 -20.77
N TRP A 379 7.66 22.20 -19.54
CA TRP A 379 8.82 21.51 -18.95
C TRP A 379 8.60 20.00 -18.89
N TYR A 380 7.44 19.56 -18.43
CA TYR A 380 7.09 18.17 -18.22
C TYR A 380 7.08 17.38 -19.53
N ARG A 381 6.43 17.92 -20.57
CA ARG A 381 6.44 17.32 -21.92
C ARG A 381 7.81 17.36 -22.57
N SER A 382 8.60 18.40 -22.31
CA SER A 382 9.98 18.48 -22.82
C SER A 382 10.89 17.45 -22.16
N LYS A 383 10.69 17.14 -20.87
CA LYS A 383 11.50 16.19 -20.11
C LYS A 383 11.07 14.73 -20.32
N TYR A 384 9.76 14.48 -20.43
CA TYR A 384 9.18 13.12 -20.38
C TYR A 384 8.27 12.76 -21.56
N GLY A 385 8.11 13.63 -22.57
CA GLY A 385 7.12 13.49 -23.64
C GLY A 385 7.08 12.12 -24.32
N ASP A 386 8.24 11.52 -24.57
CA ASP A 386 8.37 10.20 -25.21
C ASP A 386 7.77 9.06 -24.37
N HIS A 387 7.61 9.26 -23.06
CA HIS A 387 7.04 8.29 -22.11
C HIS A 387 5.54 8.50 -21.84
N LEU A 388 4.91 9.55 -22.39
CA LEU A 388 3.54 9.94 -22.03
C LEU A 388 2.44 9.24 -22.84
N ASN A 389 2.71 8.73 -24.04
CA ASN A 389 1.72 8.06 -24.90
C ASN A 389 2.14 6.61 -25.22
N LEU A 390 2.04 5.73 -24.22
CA LEU A 390 2.43 4.31 -24.38
C LEU A 390 1.42 3.48 -25.19
N SER A 391 0.20 3.97 -25.38
CA SER A 391 -0.83 3.31 -26.21
C SER A 391 -0.44 3.25 -27.69
N ASP A 392 0.34 4.22 -28.17
CA ASP A 392 0.78 4.32 -29.57
C ASP A 392 2.08 3.54 -29.85
N LEU A 393 2.80 3.10 -28.80
CA LEU A 393 4.16 2.55 -28.92
C LEU A 393 4.24 1.02 -28.87
N VAL A 394 3.16 0.30 -28.55
CA VAL A 394 3.21 -1.17 -28.37
C VAL A 394 2.14 -1.88 -29.19
N VAL A 395 2.58 -2.59 -30.24
CA VAL A 395 1.75 -3.53 -31.02
C VAL A 395 1.39 -4.73 -30.15
N GLN A 396 0.14 -5.19 -30.27
CA GLN A 396 -0.46 -6.26 -29.49
C GLN A 396 0.32 -7.58 -29.61
N GLU A 397 0.75 -8.16 -28.48
CA GLU A 397 0.94 -9.61 -28.37
C GLU A 397 -0.35 -10.21 -27.80
N ASP A 398 -1.23 -10.67 -28.68
CA ASP A 398 -2.32 -11.56 -28.30
C ASP A 398 -1.71 -12.91 -27.90
N VAL A 399 -1.59 -13.15 -26.60
CA VAL A 399 -1.33 -14.50 -26.10
C VAL A 399 -2.69 -15.21 -26.02
N GLU A 400 -3.03 -15.94 -27.08
CA GLU A 400 -4.01 -17.02 -27.04
C GLU A 400 -3.54 -18.10 -26.06
N GLY A 401 -4.42 -18.54 -25.16
CA GLY A 401 -4.18 -19.72 -24.32
C GLY A 401 -4.76 -19.60 -22.92
N ASP A 402 -6.09 -19.75 -22.82
CA ASP A 402 -6.76 -20.53 -21.77
C ASP A 402 -8.28 -20.45 -22.00
N GLN A 403 -8.73 -21.16 -23.04
CA GLN A 403 -10.10 -21.63 -23.12
C GLN A 403 -10.13 -23.00 -22.43
N VAL A 404 -10.45 -23.03 -21.14
CA VAL A 404 -11.07 -24.21 -20.54
C VAL A 404 -12.53 -23.82 -20.31
N MET A 405 -13.41 -24.32 -21.19
CA MET A 405 -14.84 -24.33 -20.94
C MET A 405 -15.08 -25.31 -19.79
N ASP A 406 -15.52 -24.79 -18.65
CA ASP A 406 -16.21 -25.61 -17.65
C ASP A 406 -17.61 -25.86 -18.20
N ASP A 407 -17.81 -27.02 -18.83
CA ASP A 407 -19.14 -27.56 -19.15
C ASP A 407 -19.90 -27.77 -17.84
N VAL A 408 -20.98 -27.01 -17.68
CA VAL A 408 -21.99 -27.23 -16.65
C VAL A 408 -22.81 -28.43 -17.09
N ASN A 409 -22.62 -29.57 -16.44
CA ASN A 409 -23.57 -30.68 -16.47
C ASN A 409 -24.90 -30.19 -15.88
N GLU A 410 -25.89 -29.99 -16.74
CA GLU A 410 -27.30 -29.90 -16.34
C GLU A 410 -27.77 -31.29 -15.89
N GLU A 411 -28.12 -31.40 -14.62
CA GLU A 411 -28.95 -32.49 -14.09
C GLU A 411 -30.31 -32.45 -14.79
N GLN A 412 -30.60 -33.49 -15.58
CA GLN A 412 -31.96 -33.84 -15.99
C GLN A 412 -32.52 -34.86 -15.01
N GLU A 413 -33.63 -34.51 -14.36
CA GLU A 413 -34.70 -35.42 -13.96
C GLU A 413 -36.01 -34.60 -13.93
N PRO A 414 -37.19 -35.22 -14.13
CA PRO A 414 -37.53 -36.61 -13.75
C PRO A 414 -37.79 -37.58 -14.90
#